data_AF-A0A6V7S877-F1
#
_entry.id   AF-A0A6V7S877-F1
#
_cell.length_a   1.000
_cell.length_b   1.000
_cell.length_c   1.000
_cell.angle_alpha   90.00
_cell.angle_beta   90.00
_cell.angle_gamma   90.00
#
_symmetry.space_group_name_H-M   'P 1'
#
loop_
_entity.id
_entity.type
_entity.pdbx_description
1 polymer ?
#
loop_
_entity_poly.entity_id
_entity_poly.type
_entity_poly.pdbx_seq_one_letter_code
_entity_poly.pdbx_strand_id
1 'polypeptide(L)' 'MKVITPSTISDKYKVNLSVARSVIKYLADKNLIKEVCIQSHCQKLYTKVA' A
#
# COMPACT_ATOMS: atom_id res chain seq x y z
N MET A 1 13.13 -1.87 7.12
CA MET A 1 12.25 -1.96 5.93
C MET A 1 10.81 -1.82 6.39
N LYS A 2 10.09 -0.79 5.95
CA LYS A 2 8.73 -0.49 6.46
C LYS A 2 7.70 -1.06 5.48
N VAL A 3 6.85 -1.95 5.98
CA VAL A 3 5.80 -2.61 5.19
C VAL A 3 4.60 -1.67 5.05
N ILE A 4 4.10 -1.54 3.83
CA ILE A 4 2.95 -0.71 3.46
C ILE A 4 1.85 -1.64 2.96
N THR A 5 0.74 -1.66 3.68
CA THR A 5 -0.49 -2.39 3.32
C THR A 5 -1.71 -1.49 3.51
N PRO A 6 -2.86 -1.81 2.88
CA PRO A 6 -4.09 -1.05 3.10
C PRO A 6 -4.48 -0.93 4.59
N SER A 7 -4.25 -1.98 5.39
CA SER A 7 -4.50 -1.98 6.84
C SER A 7 -3.59 -0.99 7.58
N THR A 8 -2.28 -0.98 7.31
CA THR A 8 -1.35 -0.04 7.97
C THR A 8 -1.71 1.43 7.73
N ILE A 9 -2.25 1.76 6.56
CA ILE A 9 -2.71 3.12 6.22
C ILE A 9 -4.03 3.43 6.95
N SER A 10 -4.97 2.48 6.94
CA SER A 10 -6.24 2.61 7.63
C SER A 10 -6.04 2.83 9.14
N ASP A 11 -5.15 2.06 9.78
CA ASP A 11 -4.84 2.20 11.21
C ASP A 11 -4.20 3.54 11.55
N LYS A 12 -3.29 4.02 10.69
CA LYS A 12 -2.51 5.25 10.93
C LYS A 12 -3.30 6.53 10.66
N TYR A 13 -4.10 6.54 9.60
CA TYR A 13 -4.83 7.73 9.15
C TYR A 13 -6.32 7.67 9.47
N LYS A 14 -6.79 6.58 10.08
CA LYS A 14 -8.21 6.35 10.44
C LYS A 14 -9.15 6.53 9.24
N VAL A 15 -8.76 5.95 8.11
CA VAL A 15 -9.52 5.98 6.85
C VAL A 15 -10.04 4.60 6.47
N ASN A 16 -11.13 4.56 5.70
CA ASN A 16 -11.66 3.32 5.14
C ASN A 16 -10.66 2.63 4.20
N LEU A 17 -10.73 1.30 4.14
CA LEU A 17 -9.85 0.48 3.29
C LEU A 17 -10.02 0.78 1.80
N SER A 18 -11.19 1.22 1.36
CA SER A 18 -11.43 1.67 -0.03
C SER A 18 -10.53 2.85 -0.40
N VAL A 19 -10.45 3.86 0.48
CA VAL A 19 -9.58 5.02 0.32
C VAL A 19 -8.11 4.60 0.39
N ALA A 20 -7.74 3.74 1.35
CA ALA A 20 -6.37 3.25 1.49
C ALA A 20 -5.88 2.55 0.21
N ARG A 21 -6.72 1.74 -0.44
CA ARG A 21 -6.41 1.08 -1.72
C ARG A 21 -6.18 2.09 -2.85
N SER A 22 -7.02 3.13 -2.94
CA SER A 22 -6.85 4.21 -3.93
C SER A 22 -5.55 4.99 -3.70
N VAL A 23 -5.21 5.28 -2.44
CA VAL A 23 -3.96 5.97 -2.07
C VAL A 23 -2.74 5.14 -2.45
N ILE A 24 -2.77 3.83 -2.18
CA ILE A 24 -1.69 2.92 -2.58
C ILE A 24 -1.50 2.93 -4.09
N LYS A 25 -2.58 2.84 -4.87
CA LYS A 25 -2.51 2.92 -6.34
C LYS A 25 -1.87 4.23 -6.80
N TYR A 26 -2.33 5.36 -6.24
CA TYR A 26 -1.78 6.68 -6.55
C TYR A 26 -0.28 6.81 -6.22
N LEU A 27 0.16 6.26 -5.09
CA LEU A 27 1.57 6.28 -4.69
C LEU A 27 2.43 5.35 -5.55
N ALA A 28 1.87 4.22 -6.01
CA ALA A 28 2.53 3.31 -6.93
C ALA A 28 2.67 3.95 -8.32
N ASP A 29 1.63 4.61 -8.82
CA ASP A 29 1.66 5.36 -10.10
C ASP A 29 2.72 6.48 -10.07
N LYS A 30 2.99 7.05 -8.89
CA LYS A 30 4.05 8.05 -8.66
C LYS A 30 5.44 7.47 -8.42
N ASN A 31 5.61 6.15 -8.48
CA ASN A 31 6.87 5.45 -8.21
C ASN A 31 7.50 5.78 -6.83
N LEU A 32 6.66 6.10 -5.82
CA LEU A 32 7.14 6.35 -4.45
C LEU A 32 7.18 5.08 -3.60
N ILE A 33 6.39 4.08 -3.99
CA ILE A 33 6.32 2.77 -3.33
C ILE A 33 6.47 1.67 -4.38
N LYS A 34 7.10 0.56 -4.00
CA LYS A 34 7.32 -0.61 -4.84
C LYS A 34 6.55 -1.80 -4.30
N GLU A 35 5.90 -2.53 -5.19
CA GLU A 35 5.26 -3.80 -4.86
C GLU A 35 6.31 -4.87 -4.57
N VAL A 36 6.14 -5.59 -3.46
CA VAL A 36 7.07 -6.64 -3.02
C VAL A 36 6.56 -8.03 -3.38
N CYS A 37 5.25 -8.24 -3.34
CA CYS A 37 4.63 -9.52 -3.66
C CYS A 37 3.54 -9.33 -4.70
N ILE A 38 3.72 -9.97 -5.86
CA ILE A 38 2.82 -9.90 -7.02
C ILE A 38 1.71 -10.98 -6.94
N GLN A 39 1.85 -12.00 -6.07
CA GLN A 39 1.13 -13.28 -6.23
C GLN A 39 -0.05 -13.55 -5.28
N SER A 40 -0.51 -12.61 -4.45
CA SER A 40 -1.69 -12.86 -3.61
C SER A 40 -2.90 -12.04 -4.03
N HIS A 41 -3.94 -12.72 -4.52
CA HIS A 41 -5.27 -12.15 -4.76
C HIS A 41 -5.83 -11.43 -3.52
N CYS A 42 -5.41 -11.86 -2.32
CA CYS A 42 -5.94 -11.38 -1.06
C CYS A 42 -5.04 -10.34 -0.35
N GLN A 43 -3.74 -10.26 -0.68
CA GLN A 43 -2.81 -9.38 0.03
C GLN A 43 -1.84 -8.68 -0.92
N LYS A 44 -1.96 -7.35 -0.96
CA LYS A 44 -0.99 -6.48 -1.64
C LYS A 44 0.01 -5.93 -0.63
N LEU A 45 1.29 -6.17 -0.89
CA LEU A 45 2.41 -5.79 -0.02
C LEU A 45 3.32 -4.80 -0.76
N TYR A 46 3.50 -3.62 -0.16
CA TYR A 46 4.35 -2.57 -0.70
C TYR A 46 5.46 -2.20 0.27
N THR A 47 6.53 -1.63 -0.26
CA THR A 47 7.62 -1.02 0.51
C THR A 47 7.97 0.34 -0.08
N LYS A 48 8.62 1.18 0.71
CA LYS A 48 9.18 2.45 0.22
C LYS A 48 10.27 2.15 -0.82
N VAL A 49 10.27 2.87 -1.94
CA VAL A 49 11.38 2.84 -2.91
C VAL A 49 12.64 3.37 -2.22
N ALA A 50 13.75 2.63 -2.34
CA ALA A 50 15.05 3.00 -1.79
C ALA A 50 15.66 4.16 -2.57
#